data_AF-A0A3N5V9A1-F1
#
_entry.id   AF-A0A3N5V9A1-F1
#
_cell.length_a   1.000
_cell.length_b   1.000
_cell.length_c   1.000
_cell.angle_alpha   90.00
_cell.angle_beta   90.00
_cell.angle_gamma   90.00
#
_symmetry.space_group_name_H-M   'P 1'
#
loop_
_entity.id
_entity.type
_entity.pdbx_description
1 polymer ?
#
loop_
_entity_poly.entity_id
_entity_poly.type
_entity_poly.pdbx_seq_one_letter_code
_entity_poly.pdbx_strand_id
1 'polypeptide(L)'
;MAVTYTWVFNPLDVKLSEDGLTNVVYNVNWRLIGTDGTYSANVYGSVGVPAPSPAAFTPYDQLTEETVQGWVVDALGTEQVAQYEQGIADQIALQQNPVDASLPPPWSNT
;
A
#
# COMPACT_ATOMS: atom_id res chain seq x y z
N MET A 1 4.56 14.92 -15.25
CA MET A 1 3.76 15.63 -14.22
C MET A 1 4.28 15.23 -12.85
N ALA A 2 3.88 15.91 -11.77
CA ALA A 2 4.22 15.42 -10.42
C ALA A 2 3.47 14.10 -10.15
N VAL A 3 4.12 13.14 -9.50
CA VAL A 3 3.49 11.86 -9.12
C VAL A 3 2.56 12.11 -7.93
N THR A 4 1.30 11.68 -8.06
CA THR A 4 0.33 11.66 -6.96
C THR A 4 0.22 10.25 -6.40
N TYR A 5 0.16 10.13 -5.08
CA TYR A 5 0.09 8.85 -4.38
C TYR A 5 -1.29 8.60 -3.78
N THR A 6 -1.76 7.37 -3.83
CA THR A 6 -3.04 6.93 -3.26
C THR A 6 -2.85 5.60 -2.55
N TRP A 7 -3.32 5.54 -1.31
CA TRP A 7 -3.37 4.29 -0.55
C TRP A 7 -4.66 3.54 -0.87
N VAL A 8 -4.58 2.22 -0.84
CA VAL A 8 -5.75 1.32 -0.94
C VAL A 8 -5.59 0.24 0.11
N PHE A 9 -6.64 -0.02 0.88
CA PHE A 9 -6.63 -1.02 1.96
C PHE A 9 -7.68 -2.10 1.71
N ASN A 10 -7.23 -3.31 1.39
CA ASN A 10 -8.09 -4.48 1.23
C ASN A 10 -7.26 -5.77 1.16
N PRO A 11 -7.58 -6.84 1.91
CA PRO A 11 -8.54 -6.90 3.03
C PRO A 11 -7.95 -6.42 4.37
N LEU A 12 -8.83 -6.12 5.33
CA LEU A 12 -8.47 -5.96 6.75
C LEU A 12 -8.69 -7.30 7.46
N ASP A 13 -7.63 -7.85 8.04
CA ASP A 13 -7.73 -9.12 8.77
C ASP A 13 -8.12 -8.85 10.22
N VAL A 14 -9.17 -9.53 10.67
CA VAL A 14 -9.79 -9.30 11.99
C VAL A 14 -9.81 -10.56 12.84
N LYS A 15 -9.72 -10.35 14.15
CA LYS A 15 -10.15 -11.33 15.15
C LYS A 15 -11.64 -11.12 15.41
N LEU A 16 -12.43 -12.16 15.18
CA LEU A 16 -13.89 -12.10 15.35
C LEU A 16 -14.30 -11.85 16.81
N SER A 17 -13.50 -12.31 17.77
CA SER A 17 -13.69 -12.06 19.19
C SER A 17 -12.34 -11.99 19.89
N GLU A 18 -12.04 -10.87 20.54
CA GLU A 18 -10.83 -10.68 21.36
C GLU A 18 -11.16 -9.72 22.52
N ASP A 19 -10.87 -10.13 23.76
CA ASP A 19 -11.11 -9.33 24.98
C ASP A 19 -12.52 -8.72 25.10
N GLY A 20 -13.54 -9.42 24.58
CA GLY A 20 -14.93 -8.96 24.57
C GLY A 20 -15.29 -7.99 23.44
N LEU A 21 -14.32 -7.66 22.57
CA LEU A 21 -14.50 -6.87 21.35
C LEU A 21 -14.73 -7.78 20.15
N THR A 22 -15.50 -7.30 19.17
CA THR A 22 -15.81 -8.03 17.93
C THR A 22 -15.12 -7.37 16.73
N ASN A 23 -14.62 -8.18 15.79
CA ASN A 23 -13.98 -7.72 14.54
C ASN A 23 -12.78 -6.78 14.78
N VAL A 24 -11.87 -7.16 15.68
CA VAL A 24 -10.67 -6.39 16.00
C VAL A 24 -9.62 -6.57 14.89
N VAL A 25 -9.26 -5.50 14.18
CA VAL A 25 -8.23 -5.55 13.13
C VAL A 25 -6.87 -5.86 13.75
N TYR A 26 -6.14 -6.84 13.20
CA TYR A 26 -4.78 -7.18 13.64
C TYR A 26 -3.75 -7.11 12.51
N ASN A 27 -4.18 -7.13 11.24
CA ASN A 27 -3.32 -6.95 10.08
C ASN A 27 -4.04 -6.17 8.98
N VAL A 28 -3.33 -5.24 8.36
CA VAL A 28 -3.83 -4.40 7.27
C VAL A 28 -3.07 -4.73 6.00
N ASN A 29 -3.75 -5.24 4.98
CA ASN A 29 -3.20 -5.38 3.65
C ASN A 29 -3.37 -4.07 2.89
N TRP A 30 -2.27 -3.55 2.33
CA TRP A 30 -2.22 -2.23 1.73
C TRP A 30 -1.55 -2.25 0.36
N ARG A 31 -1.89 -1.26 -0.45
CA ARG A 31 -1.20 -0.92 -1.70
C ARG A 31 -1.02 0.59 -1.77
N LEU A 32 0.20 1.03 -2.07
CA LEU A 32 0.50 2.41 -2.41
C LEU A 32 0.65 2.50 -3.93
N ILE A 33 -0.20 3.31 -4.56
CA ILE A 33 -0.24 3.52 -6.00
C ILE A 33 0.26 4.93 -6.27
N GLY A 34 1.22 5.08 -7.19
CA GLY A 34 1.58 6.39 -7.74
C GLY A 34 1.25 6.49 -9.21
N THR A 35 0.86 7.68 -9.64
CA THR A 35 0.63 8.01 -11.05
C THR A 35 1.00 9.45 -11.35
N ASP A 36 1.50 9.71 -12.56
CA ASP A 36 1.67 11.05 -13.11
C ASP A 36 0.51 11.44 -14.05
N GLY A 37 -0.57 10.67 -14.07
CA GLY A 37 -1.72 10.80 -14.97
C GLY A 37 -1.56 10.07 -16.32
N THR A 38 -0.37 9.58 -16.66
CA THR A 38 -0.11 8.81 -17.89
C THR A 38 0.45 7.43 -17.57
N TYR A 39 1.47 7.37 -16.73
CA TYR A 39 2.10 6.15 -16.25
C TYR A 39 1.72 5.93 -14.79
N SER A 40 1.81 4.67 -14.35
CA SER A 40 1.53 4.29 -12.97
C SER A 40 2.43 3.16 -12.52
N ALA A 41 2.75 3.16 -11.24
CA ALA A 41 3.45 2.08 -10.56
C ALA A 41 2.83 1.91 -9.17
N ASN A 42 3.07 0.76 -8.55
CA ASN A 42 2.57 0.49 -7.21
C ASN A 42 3.49 -0.46 -6.45
N VAL A 43 3.40 -0.38 -5.13
CA VAL A 43 3.96 -1.35 -4.19
C VAL A 43 2.86 -1.79 -3.24
N TYR A 44 2.95 -3.03 -2.78
CA TYR A 44 1.96 -3.64 -1.90
C TYR A 44 2.64 -4.38 -0.76
N GLY A 45 1.89 -4.58 0.31
CA GLY A 45 2.36 -5.30 1.47
C GLY A 45 1.25 -5.48 2.50
N SER A 46 1.64 -5.92 3.68
CA SER A 46 0.79 -5.93 4.85
C SER A 46 1.58 -5.51 6.07
N VAL A 47 0.88 -5.01 7.08
CA VAL A 47 1.50 -4.68 8.36
C VAL A 47 0.60 -5.09 9.51
N GLY A 48 1.21 -5.68 10.54
CA GLY A 48 0.52 -5.98 11.78
C GLY A 48 0.23 -4.69 12.54
N VAL A 49 -1.00 -4.54 13.03
CA VAL A 49 -1.40 -3.42 13.86
C VAL A 49 -1.63 -3.92 15.30
N PRO A 50 -1.20 -3.15 16.32
CA PRO A 50 -1.39 -3.55 17.70
C PRO A 50 -2.88 -3.57 18.05
N ALA A 51 -3.27 -4.46 18.96
CA ALA A 51 -4.63 -4.48 19.49
C ALA A 51 -4.97 -3.11 20.12
N PRO A 52 -6.16 -2.56 19.85
CA PRO A 52 -6.57 -1.29 20.42
C PRO A 52 -6.77 -1.40 21.93
N SER A 53 -6.41 -0.35 22.67
CA SER A 53 -6.84 -0.25 24.07
C SER A 53 -8.37 -0.11 24.15
N PRO A 54 -9.04 -0.54 25.23
CA PRO A 54 -10.49 -0.37 25.38
C PRO A 54 -10.97 1.09 25.24
N ALA A 55 -10.12 2.07 25.56
CA ALA A 55 -10.44 3.49 25.44
C ALA A 55 -10.21 4.06 24.02
N ALA A 56 -9.51 3.33 23.16
CA ALA A 56 -9.17 3.73 21.79
C ALA A 56 -9.84 2.83 20.73
N PHE A 57 -10.71 1.90 21.14
CA PHE A 57 -11.39 1.00 20.22
C PHE A 57 -12.40 1.76 19.38
N THR A 58 -12.22 1.70 18.06
CA THR A 58 -13.22 2.13 17.07
C THR A 58 -13.90 0.87 16.53
N PRO A 59 -15.24 0.75 16.62
CA PRO A 59 -15.98 -0.36 16.02
C PRO A 59 -15.66 -0.52 14.53
N TYR A 60 -15.62 -1.76 14.05
CA TYR A 60 -15.21 -2.05 12.67
C TYR A 60 -16.05 -1.32 11.61
N ASP A 61 -17.36 -1.17 11.84
CA ASP A 61 -18.30 -0.47 10.97
C ASP A 61 -18.16 1.06 11.00
N GLN A 62 -17.32 1.59 11.91
CA GLN A 62 -17.02 3.01 12.04
C GLN A 62 -15.59 3.36 11.58
N LEU A 63 -14.83 2.38 11.11
CA LEU A 63 -13.48 2.63 10.60
C LEU A 63 -13.54 3.50 9.34
N THR A 64 -12.62 4.46 9.28
CA THR A 64 -12.40 5.28 8.09
C THR A 64 -11.09 4.90 7.42
N GLU A 65 -10.99 5.18 6.12
CA GLU A 65 -9.76 4.97 5.36
C GLU A 65 -8.59 5.77 5.95
N GLU A 66 -8.84 7.00 6.43
CA GLU A 66 -7.84 7.85 7.07
C GLU A 66 -7.31 7.22 8.37
N THR A 67 -8.19 6.64 9.19
CA THR A 67 -7.79 5.93 10.41
C THR A 67 -6.88 4.75 10.09
N VAL A 68 -7.26 3.93 9.11
CA VAL A 68 -6.49 2.75 8.70
C VAL A 68 -5.15 3.16 8.06
N GLN A 69 -5.15 4.23 7.25
CA GLN A 69 -3.94 4.79 6.68
C GLN A 69 -2.98 5.26 7.77
N GLY A 70 -3.48 5.93 8.82
CA GLY A 70 -2.68 6.34 9.96
C GLY A 70 -1.94 5.15 10.58
N TRP A 71 -2.64 4.04 10.84
CA TRP A 71 -2.02 2.84 11.39
C TRP A 71 -0.91 2.26 10.51
N VAL A 72 -1.14 2.22 9.19
CA VAL A 72 -0.15 1.71 8.23
C VAL A 72 1.08 2.62 8.17
N VAL A 73 0.87 3.93 8.08
CA VAL A 73 1.97 4.91 8.02
C VAL A 73 2.78 4.90 9.32
N ASP A 74 2.12 4.82 10.48
CA ASP A 74 2.79 4.74 11.78
C ASP A 74 3.62 3.46 11.92
N ALA A 75 3.08 2.32 11.45
CA ALA A 75 3.75 1.03 11.54
C ALA A 75 4.92 0.89 10.55
N LEU A 76 4.82 1.49 9.37
CA LEU A 76 5.92 1.53 8.39
C LEU A 76 6.98 2.57 8.76
N GLY A 77 6.57 3.70 9.33
CA GLY A 77 7.43 4.86 9.57
C GLY A 77 7.65 5.70 8.31
N THR A 78 7.97 6.98 8.52
CA THR A 78 8.09 7.98 7.45
C THR A 78 9.21 7.68 6.45
N GLU A 79 10.33 7.11 6.91
CA GLU A 79 11.45 6.75 6.04
C GLU A 79 11.07 5.64 5.06
N GLN A 80 10.39 4.58 5.54
CA GLN A 80 9.98 3.47 4.69
C GLN A 80 8.92 3.90 3.67
N VAL A 81 7.98 4.76 4.07
CA VAL A 81 6.98 5.34 3.15
C VAL A 81 7.68 6.16 2.06
N ALA A 82 8.64 7.02 2.43
CA ALA A 82 9.40 7.81 1.45
C ALA A 82 10.19 6.94 0.47
N GLN A 83 10.77 5.82 0.93
CA GLN A 83 11.45 4.86 0.06
C GLN A 83 10.48 4.20 -0.94
N TYR A 84 9.26 3.87 -0.51
CA TYR A 84 8.24 3.33 -1.41
C TYR A 84 7.77 4.35 -2.46
N GLU A 85 7.55 5.59 -2.05
CA GLU A 85 7.21 6.68 -2.97
C GLU A 85 8.33 6.91 -3.99
N GLN A 86 9.59 6.96 -3.56
CA GLN A 86 10.73 7.11 -4.46
C GLN A 86 10.83 5.94 -5.44
N GLY A 87 10.69 4.69 -4.97
CA GLY A 87 10.72 3.51 -5.85
C GLY A 87 9.61 3.51 -6.89
N ILE A 88 8.41 3.98 -6.54
CA ILE A 88 7.30 4.17 -7.49
C ILE A 88 7.64 5.26 -8.51
N ALA A 89 8.20 6.39 -8.07
CA ALA A 89 8.61 7.47 -8.97
C ALA A 89 9.69 7.00 -9.96
N ASP A 90 10.67 6.22 -9.52
CA ASP A 90 11.72 5.64 -10.36
C ASP A 90 11.15 4.68 -11.40
N GLN A 91 10.19 3.83 -11.02
CA GLN A 91 9.49 2.94 -11.95
C GLN A 91 8.68 3.72 -13.00
N ILE A 92 8.05 4.82 -12.62
CA ILE A 92 7.36 5.71 -13.56
C ILE A 92 8.36 6.39 -14.50
N ALA A 93 9.51 6.84 -14.01
CA ALA A 93 10.56 7.44 -14.83
C ALA A 93 11.12 6.45 -15.88
N LEU A 94 11.27 5.17 -15.52
CA LEU A 94 11.66 4.11 -16.45
C LEU A 94 10.58 3.79 -17.48
N GLN A 95 9.29 3.95 -17.16
CA GLN A 95 8.22 3.83 -18.15
C GLN A 95 8.21 5.03 -19.13
N GLN A 96 8.49 6.24 -18.64
CA GLN A 96 8.63 7.43 -19.49
C GLN A 96 9.85 7.35 -20.40
N ASN A 97 10.97 6.83 -19.89
CA ASN A 97 12.25 6.73 -20.60
C ASN A 97 12.82 5.31 -20.45
N PRO A 98 12.30 4.32 -21.20
CA PRO A 98 12.77 2.94 -21.11
C PRO A 98 14.24 2.83 -21.50
N VAL A 99 15.03 2.19 -20.65
CA VAL A 99 16.46 1.89 -20.92
C VAL A 99 16.69 0.43 -21.31
N ASP A 100 15.73 -0.44 -21.01
CA ASP A 100 15.74 -1.87 -21.32
C ASP A 100 14.63 -2.22 -22.32
N ALA A 101 14.90 -3.18 -23.20
CA ALA A 101 13.92 -3.74 -24.12
C ALA A 101 14.08 -5.26 -24.24
N SER A 102 12.96 -5.98 -24.25
CA SER A 102 12.95 -7.39 -24.64
C SER A 102 12.73 -7.47 -26.15
N LEU A 103 13.73 -7.99 -26.87
CA LEU A 103 13.64 -8.23 -28.30
C LEU A 103 13.43 -9.73 -28.56
N PRO A 104 12.63 -10.11 -29.56
CA PRO A 104 12.57 -11.51 -29.97
C PRO A 104 13.96 -12.00 -30.40
N PRO A 105 14.30 -13.29 -30.18
CA PRO A 105 15.54 -13.84 -30.70
C PRO A 105 15.62 -13.63 -32.22
N PRO A 106 16.78 -13.25 -32.78
CA PRO A 106 16.89 -12.84 -34.19
C PRO A 106 16.58 -13.95 -35.20
N TRP A 107 16.47 -15.19 -34.74
CA TRP A 107 16.11 -16.38 -35.52
C TRP A 107 14.66 -16.83 -35.31
N SER A 108 13.84 -16.10 -34.53
CA SER A 108 12.46 -16.47 -34.22
C SER A 108 11.45 -16.17 -35.35
N ASN A 109 11.91 -15.72 -36.52
CA ASN A 109 11.05 -15.54 -37.69
C ASN A 109 10.92 -16.88 -38.43
N THR A 110 9.95 -17.71 -38.02
CA THR A 110 9.42 -18.83 -38.83
C THR A 110 7.92 -18.75 -38.87
#